data_AF-A0A946DSL6-F1
#
_entry.id   AF-A0A946DSL6-F1
#
_cell.length_a   1.000
_cell.length_b   1.000
_cell.length_c   1.000
_cell.angle_alpha   90.00
_cell.angle_beta   90.00
_cell.angle_gamma   90.00
#
_symmetry.space_group_name_H-M   'P 1'
#
loop_
_entity.id
_entity.type
_entity.pdbx_description
1 polymer ?
#
loop_
_entity_poly.entity_id
_entity_poly.type
_entity_poly.pdbx_seq_one_letter_code
_entity_poly.pdbx_strand_id
1 'polypeptide(L)'
;MKTSFSCLPGFLIPALCDSTIVLLITRLGLNNMHARILVSAVVCFSYSFGVSVAGDEKQDVAKLEQLLSDVKKVVPSGWTVAIRLANSKIPSRRGSHPTLVIRSAKPLPVEHFYPSMRAITAGNPKPPPMISQEVVSLYFVASPFMSRQTFKAARDRNAALLGRRLQFERKHLKEVERTYKGGEPIPPYAFEPRTERESQLIGRYAFLWISTIPQPVPTHHTDHLSFEMHRPGSFKIHDAKKSREFDQIFDASQEILVPYEKRP
;
A
#
# COMPACT_ATOMS: atom_id res chain seq x y z
N MET A 1 55.11 5.71 12.10
CA MET A 1 53.67 5.91 11.85
C MET A 1 53.10 4.65 11.22
N LYS A 2 52.39 3.84 12.01
CA LYS A 2 51.63 2.66 11.57
C LYS A 2 50.24 2.82 12.16
N THR A 3 49.23 3.01 11.31
CA THR A 3 47.82 3.04 11.71
C THR A 3 47.30 1.61 11.71
N SER A 4 47.09 1.07 12.91
CA SER A 4 46.35 -0.15 13.17
C SER A 4 44.87 0.23 13.31
N PHE A 5 44.01 -0.22 12.40
CA PHE A 5 42.56 -0.20 12.62
C PHE A 5 42.15 -1.53 13.24
N SER A 6 41.69 -1.47 14.49
CA SER A 6 41.09 -2.57 15.22
C SER A 6 39.68 -2.85 14.71
N CYS A 7 39.40 -4.13 14.47
CA CYS A 7 38.06 -4.67 14.33
C CYS A 7 37.28 -4.48 15.64
N LEU A 8 36.03 -4.03 15.54
CA LEU A 8 34.97 -4.34 16.50
C LEU A 8 33.72 -4.83 15.75
N PRO A 9 32.94 -5.75 16.34
CA PRO A 9 32.08 -6.69 15.65
C PRO A 9 30.68 -6.15 15.38
N GLY A 10 30.03 -6.76 14.39
CA GLY A 10 28.79 -6.31 13.79
C GLY A 10 27.60 -6.19 14.75
N PHE A 11 26.99 -5.01 14.73
CA PHE A 11 25.60 -4.80 15.09
C PHE A 11 24.72 -5.17 13.89
N LEU A 12 24.25 -6.41 13.89
CA LEU A 12 23.07 -6.84 13.16
C LEU A 12 21.84 -6.18 13.80
N ILE A 13 21.30 -5.13 13.18
CA ILE A 13 19.92 -4.69 13.40
C ILE A 13 19.11 -5.13 12.17
N PRO A 14 18.30 -6.20 12.26
CA PRO A 14 17.36 -6.55 11.23
C PRO A 14 16.07 -5.76 11.50
N ALA A 15 15.92 -4.60 10.88
CA ALA A 15 14.68 -3.85 10.98
C ALA A 15 14.16 -3.50 9.58
N LEU A 16 13.07 -4.18 9.22
CA LEU A 16 12.17 -3.86 8.10
C LEU A 16 12.65 -4.28 6.70
N CYS A 17 13.02 -5.55 6.56
CA CYS A 17 12.74 -6.23 5.30
C CYS A 17 11.24 -6.56 5.27
N ASP A 18 10.55 -6.01 4.27
CA ASP A 18 9.18 -6.37 3.91
C ASP A 18 9.07 -7.90 3.85
N SER A 19 8.05 -8.49 4.50
CA SER A 19 7.85 -9.94 4.60
C SER A 19 7.91 -10.62 3.24
N THR A 20 7.50 -9.90 2.19
CA THR A 20 7.56 -10.29 0.78
C THR A 20 8.98 -10.50 0.28
N ILE A 21 9.94 -9.65 0.68
CA ILE A 21 11.36 -9.72 0.26
C ILE A 21 12.05 -10.90 0.93
N VAL A 22 11.77 -11.12 2.22
CA VAL A 22 12.30 -12.26 2.98
C VAL A 22 11.78 -13.57 2.39
N LEU A 23 10.47 -13.68 2.10
CA LEU A 23 9.89 -14.85 1.45
C LEU A 23 10.47 -15.12 0.06
N LEU A 24 10.75 -14.07 -0.73
CA LEU A 24 11.29 -14.20 -2.07
C LEU A 24 12.74 -14.74 -2.06
N ILE A 25 13.55 -14.29 -1.10
CA ILE A 25 14.94 -14.77 -0.90
C ILE A 25 14.94 -16.24 -0.43
N THR A 26 14.03 -16.62 0.47
CA THR A 26 13.97 -17.99 1.02
C THR A 26 13.41 -18.99 0.01
N ARG A 27 12.39 -18.63 -0.80
CA ARG A 27 11.81 -19.54 -1.80
C ARG A 27 12.64 -19.69 -3.08
N LEU A 28 13.37 -18.65 -3.52
CA LEU A 28 14.15 -18.70 -4.77
C LEU A 28 15.54 -19.35 -4.61
N GLY A 29 15.88 -19.88 -3.42
CA GLY A 29 17.17 -20.56 -3.20
C GLY A 29 18.40 -19.68 -3.48
N LEU A 30 18.27 -18.35 -3.34
CA LEU A 30 19.35 -17.40 -3.59
C LEU A 30 20.37 -17.45 -2.42
N ASN A 31 21.23 -18.47 -2.46
CA ASN A 31 22.33 -18.68 -1.50
C ASN A 31 23.54 -17.77 -1.74
N ASN A 32 23.54 -17.02 -2.84
CA ASN A 32 24.69 -16.21 -3.22
C ASN A 32 24.63 -14.82 -2.57
N MET A 33 25.63 -14.50 -1.73
CA MET A 33 25.69 -13.28 -0.91
C MET A 33 25.58 -12.00 -1.76
N HIS A 34 26.11 -12.02 -2.99
CA HIS A 34 26.03 -10.92 -3.95
C HIS A 34 24.60 -10.62 -4.43
N ALA A 35 23.76 -11.64 -4.60
CA ALA A 35 22.36 -11.45 -5.01
C ALA A 35 21.53 -10.78 -3.90
N ARG A 36 21.82 -11.12 -2.63
CA ARG A 36 21.19 -10.48 -1.46
C ARG A 36 21.58 -9.01 -1.33
N ILE A 37 22.85 -8.68 -1.55
CA ILE A 37 23.34 -7.29 -1.51
C ILE A 37 22.75 -6.47 -2.66
N LEU A 38 22.66 -7.04 -3.87
CA LEU A 38 22.10 -6.34 -5.03
C LEU A 38 20.59 -6.06 -4.86
N VAL A 39 19.82 -7.03 -4.34
CA VAL A 39 18.40 -6.83 -4.03
C VAL A 39 18.22 -5.76 -2.96
N SER A 40 18.99 -5.79 -1.87
CA SER A 40 18.95 -4.75 -0.83
C SER A 40 19.38 -3.37 -1.36
N ALA A 41 20.40 -3.30 -2.21
CA ALA A 41 20.90 -2.04 -2.78
C ALA A 41 19.92 -1.42 -3.79
N VAL A 42 19.32 -2.22 -4.67
CA VAL A 42 18.30 -1.76 -5.64
C VAL A 42 17.02 -1.34 -4.93
N VAL A 43 16.63 -2.06 -3.87
CA VAL A 43 15.55 -1.65 -2.97
C VAL A 43 15.91 -0.29 -2.38
N CYS A 44 17.04 -0.11 -1.69
CA CYS A 44 17.44 1.16 -1.08
C CYS A 44 17.56 2.35 -2.06
N PHE A 45 18.10 2.16 -3.28
CA PHE A 45 18.27 3.25 -4.26
C PHE A 45 16.97 3.69 -4.94
N SER A 46 15.97 2.82 -5.03
CA SER A 46 14.68 3.14 -5.65
C SER A 46 13.76 4.00 -4.75
N TYR A 47 14.15 4.26 -3.50
CA TYR A 47 13.33 4.98 -2.50
C TYR A 47 13.71 6.45 -2.29
N SER A 48 14.66 7.01 -3.03
CA SER A 48 15.27 8.32 -2.70
C SER A 48 14.99 9.44 -3.72
N PHE A 49 13.79 9.52 -4.27
CA PHE A 49 13.35 10.72 -5.00
C PHE A 49 11.91 11.10 -4.62
N GLY A 50 11.75 11.55 -3.37
CA GLY A 50 10.67 12.48 -3.03
C GLY A 50 11.16 13.88 -3.39
N VAL A 51 10.65 14.47 -4.47
CA VAL A 51 10.81 15.90 -4.72
C VAL A 51 10.00 16.61 -3.63
N SER A 52 10.67 16.95 -2.53
CA SER A 52 10.12 17.82 -1.51
C SER A 52 10.07 19.23 -2.10
N VAL A 53 8.94 19.57 -2.72
CA VAL A 53 8.58 20.98 -2.82
C VAL A 53 8.23 21.37 -1.40
N ALA A 54 9.15 22.11 -0.75
CA ALA A 54 8.97 22.63 0.60
C ALA A 54 7.78 23.62 0.59
N GLY A 55 6.57 23.10 0.70
CA GLY A 55 5.42 23.85 1.18
C GLY A 55 5.61 24.11 2.67
N ASP A 56 5.17 25.28 3.13
CA ASP A 56 5.21 25.65 4.54
C ASP A 56 4.35 24.67 5.34
N GLU A 57 4.99 23.74 6.06
CA GLU A 57 4.35 22.66 6.82
C GLU A 57 3.25 23.19 7.77
N LYS A 58 3.39 24.42 8.26
CA LYS A 58 2.38 25.08 9.10
C LYS A 58 1.11 25.42 8.32
N GLN A 59 1.25 25.86 7.07
CA GLN A 59 0.12 26.17 6.21
C GLN A 59 -0.64 24.90 5.81
N ASP A 60 0.08 23.80 5.58
CA ASP A 60 -0.52 22.50 5.26
C ASP A 60 -1.30 21.92 6.45
N VAL A 61 -0.77 22.07 7.68
CA VAL A 61 -1.47 21.68 8.91
C VAL A 61 -2.74 22.51 9.12
N ALA A 62 -2.68 23.84 8.98
CA ALA A 62 -3.86 24.70 9.14
C ALA A 62 -4.98 24.35 8.14
N LYS A 63 -4.62 24.04 6.89
CA LYS A 63 -5.57 23.60 5.86
C LYS A 63 -6.14 22.22 6.16
N LEU A 64 -5.33 21.32 6.73
CA LEU A 64 -5.80 20.02 7.19
C LEU A 64 -6.77 20.15 8.37
N GLU A 65 -6.55 21.11 9.28
CA GLU A 65 -7.46 21.42 10.38
C GLU A 65 -8.79 22.00 9.88
N GLN A 66 -8.75 22.82 8.83
CA GLN A 66 -9.98 23.29 8.17
C GLN A 66 -10.76 22.12 7.56
N LEU A 67 -10.09 21.23 6.80
CA LEU A 67 -10.70 20.03 6.27
C LEU A 67 -11.26 19.13 7.39
N LEU A 68 -10.54 18.97 8.49
CA LEU A 68 -11.00 18.24 9.68
C LEU A 68 -12.32 18.83 10.22
N SER A 69 -12.44 20.15 10.26
CA SER A 69 -13.67 20.84 10.70
C SER A 69 -14.85 20.53 9.79
N ASP A 70 -14.64 20.57 8.47
CA ASP A 70 -15.70 20.32 7.50
C ASP A 70 -16.12 18.85 7.49
N VAL A 71 -15.16 17.92 7.57
CA VAL A 71 -15.43 16.49 7.70
C VAL A 71 -16.17 16.18 9.02
N LYS A 72 -15.82 16.83 10.14
CA LYS A 72 -16.52 16.63 11.41
C LYS A 72 -18.02 16.98 11.35
N LYS A 73 -18.43 17.93 10.49
CA LYS A 73 -19.84 18.32 10.35
C LYS A 73 -20.69 17.21 9.72
N VAL A 74 -20.09 16.35 8.91
CA VAL A 74 -20.78 15.27 8.17
C VAL A 74 -20.60 13.89 8.80
N VAL A 75 -19.77 13.77 9.85
CA VAL A 75 -19.47 12.48 10.49
C VAL A 75 -20.46 12.20 11.65
N PRO A 76 -21.21 11.08 11.62
CA PRO A 76 -22.14 10.70 12.68
C PRO A 76 -21.45 10.48 14.04
N SER A 77 -22.19 10.69 15.14
CA SER A 77 -21.69 10.61 16.53
C SER A 77 -21.05 9.28 16.95
N GLY A 78 -21.27 8.20 16.18
CA GLY A 78 -20.62 6.91 16.39
C GLY A 78 -19.22 6.77 15.79
N TRP A 79 -18.67 7.85 15.24
CA TRP A 79 -17.39 7.89 14.56
C TRP A 79 -16.52 9.01 15.13
N THR A 80 -15.21 8.81 15.09
CA THR A 80 -14.23 9.79 15.55
C THR A 80 -13.37 10.22 14.39
N VAL A 81 -13.09 11.52 14.32
CA VAL A 81 -12.21 12.11 13.31
C VAL A 81 -10.99 12.68 14.02
N ALA A 82 -9.79 12.30 13.57
CA ALA A 82 -8.54 12.80 14.12
C ALA A 82 -7.50 13.02 13.02
N ILE A 83 -6.63 14.01 13.22
CA ILE A 83 -5.39 14.13 12.47
C ILE A 83 -4.34 13.31 13.22
N ARG A 84 -3.69 12.39 12.50
CA ARG A 84 -2.47 11.73 12.95
C ARG A 84 -1.30 12.40 12.27
N LEU A 85 -0.51 13.10 13.07
CA LEU A 85 0.79 13.57 12.66
C LEU A 85 1.75 12.38 12.62
N ALA A 86 2.71 12.47 11.72
CA ALA A 86 3.54 11.36 11.32
C ALA A 86 4.54 10.92 12.39
N ASN A 87 4.06 10.03 13.26
CA ASN A 87 4.86 9.09 14.05
C ASN A 87 4.08 7.79 14.32
N SER A 88 2.87 7.65 13.76
CA SER A 88 2.06 6.45 13.94
C SER A 88 2.34 5.44 12.83
N LYS A 89 2.74 4.22 13.22
CA LYS A 89 2.92 3.03 12.40
C LYS A 89 1.63 2.66 11.62
N ILE A 90 1.28 3.44 10.61
CA ILE A 90 0.26 3.04 9.63
C ILE A 90 0.97 2.15 8.60
N PRO A 91 0.50 0.92 8.31
CA PRO A 91 1.24 -0.03 7.48
C PRO A 91 1.32 0.36 5.99
N SER A 92 0.68 1.45 5.56
CA SER A 92 0.69 1.90 4.18
C SER A 92 1.77 2.96 3.96
N ARG A 93 2.97 2.47 3.65
CA ARG A 93 4.05 3.17 2.92
C ARG A 93 4.69 4.39 3.60
N ARG A 94 6.03 4.38 3.57
CA ARG A 94 6.98 5.41 4.00
C ARG A 94 6.54 6.82 3.60
N GLY A 95 6.51 7.71 4.59
CA GLY A 95 6.33 9.15 4.42
C GLY A 95 5.76 9.75 5.70
N SER A 96 6.38 10.82 6.20
CA SER A 96 5.98 11.51 7.43
C SER A 96 4.78 12.43 7.16
N HIS A 97 3.76 11.92 6.48
CA HIS A 97 2.65 12.72 5.99
C HIS A 97 1.50 12.77 7.00
N PRO A 98 0.98 13.98 7.31
CA PRO A 98 -0.23 14.14 8.09
C PRO A 98 -1.38 13.30 7.50
N THR A 99 -2.06 12.54 8.35
CA THR A 99 -3.15 11.65 7.92
C THR A 99 -4.43 12.00 8.67
N LEU A 100 -5.49 12.33 7.94
CA LEU A 100 -6.83 12.40 8.52
C LEU A 100 -7.40 10.98 8.62
N VAL A 101 -7.92 10.62 9.79
CA VAL A 101 -8.51 9.30 10.03
C VAL A 101 -9.92 9.47 10.56
N ILE A 102 -10.89 8.84 9.89
CA ILE A 102 -12.25 8.67 10.39
C ILE A 102 -12.40 7.22 10.81
N ARG A 103 -12.74 6.95 12.07
CA ARG A 103 -12.80 5.59 12.61
C ARG A 103 -14.01 5.37 13.50
N SER A 104 -14.53 4.14 13.52
CA SER A 104 -15.64 3.79 14.40
C SER A 104 -15.25 3.96 15.87
N ALA A 105 -16.15 4.50 16.68
CA ALA A 105 -15.88 4.72 18.11
C ALA A 105 -15.78 3.40 18.90
N LYS A 106 -16.40 2.34 18.38
CA LYS A 106 -16.38 0.99 18.94
C LYS A 106 -15.99 -0.02 17.85
N PRO A 107 -15.42 -1.18 18.21
CA PRO A 107 -15.27 -2.30 17.30
C PRO A 107 -16.63 -2.69 16.69
N LEU A 108 -16.62 -3.02 15.40
CA LEU A 108 -17.79 -3.44 14.64
C LEU A 108 -17.60 -4.89 14.17
N PRO A 109 -18.69 -5.66 14.02
CA PRO A 109 -18.63 -6.99 13.43
C PRO A 109 -18.33 -6.89 11.93
N VAL A 110 -17.16 -7.36 11.54
CA VAL A 110 -16.61 -7.23 10.19
C VAL A 110 -16.26 -8.61 9.63
N GLU A 111 -16.77 -8.92 8.44
CA GLU A 111 -16.34 -10.07 7.64
C GLU A 111 -15.32 -9.61 6.61
N HIS A 112 -14.13 -10.23 6.61
CA HIS A 112 -13.13 -9.97 5.57
C HIS A 112 -13.31 -10.92 4.39
N PHE A 113 -13.32 -10.38 3.17
CA PHE A 113 -13.41 -11.15 1.92
C PHE A 113 -12.07 -11.77 1.49
N TYR A 114 -11.05 -11.74 2.35
CA TYR A 114 -9.86 -12.54 2.14
C TYR A 114 -10.17 -13.99 2.53
N PRO A 115 -10.02 -14.98 1.62
CA PRO A 115 -9.86 -16.33 2.09
C PRO A 115 -8.62 -16.30 2.97
N SER A 116 -8.76 -16.56 4.27
CA SER A 116 -7.58 -16.75 5.10
C SER A 116 -6.74 -17.82 4.40
N MET A 117 -5.46 -17.55 4.13
CA MET A 117 -4.54 -18.55 3.56
C MET A 117 -4.61 -19.87 4.34
N ARG A 118 -4.95 -19.80 5.64
CA ARG A 118 -5.26 -20.91 6.54
C ARG A 118 -6.43 -21.79 6.11
N ALA A 119 -7.50 -21.23 5.56
CA ALA A 119 -8.64 -22.03 5.11
C ALA A 119 -8.38 -22.74 3.76
N ILE A 120 -7.63 -22.09 2.86
CA ILE A 120 -7.19 -22.70 1.60
C ILE A 120 -6.20 -23.86 1.88
N THR A 121 -5.28 -23.68 2.84
CA THR A 121 -4.32 -24.74 3.23
C THR A 121 -4.95 -25.88 4.03
N ALA A 122 -6.12 -25.69 4.64
CA ALA A 122 -6.82 -26.73 5.41
C ALA A 122 -7.81 -27.59 4.56
N GLY A 123 -7.85 -27.43 3.24
CA GLY A 123 -8.70 -28.23 2.36
C GLY A 123 -10.21 -27.96 2.49
N ASN A 124 -10.61 -26.91 3.21
CA ASN A 124 -12.01 -26.52 3.37
C ASN A 124 -12.39 -25.50 2.29
N PRO A 125 -13.20 -25.88 1.28
CA PRO A 125 -13.48 -25.02 0.12
C PRO A 125 -14.34 -23.78 0.46
N LYS A 126 -14.98 -23.76 1.63
CA LYS A 126 -15.79 -22.63 2.13
C LYS A 126 -15.71 -22.59 3.67
N PRO A 127 -14.65 -22.03 4.27
CA PRO A 127 -14.71 -21.68 5.68
C PRO A 127 -15.92 -20.74 5.91
N PRO A 128 -16.63 -20.84 7.05
CA PRO A 128 -17.62 -19.83 7.40
C PRO A 128 -16.95 -18.45 7.42
N PRO A 129 -17.69 -17.36 7.12
CA PRO A 129 -17.20 -15.99 7.26
C PRO A 129 -16.51 -15.80 8.61
N MET A 130 -15.23 -15.44 8.61
CA MET A 130 -14.58 -15.01 9.84
C MET A 130 -15.06 -13.60 10.15
N ILE A 131 -16.07 -13.52 11.03
CA ILE A 131 -16.55 -12.24 11.58
C ILE A 131 -15.64 -11.89 12.77
N SER A 132 -14.88 -10.81 12.64
CA SER A 132 -14.02 -10.26 13.69
C SER A 132 -14.62 -8.94 14.22
N GLN A 133 -14.29 -8.58 15.47
CA GLN A 133 -14.63 -7.28 16.05
C GLN A 133 -13.48 -6.31 15.80
N GLU A 134 -13.65 -5.37 14.88
CA GLU A 134 -12.57 -4.49 14.43
C GLU A 134 -12.97 -3.01 14.41
N VAL A 135 -12.01 -2.13 14.64
CA VAL A 135 -12.20 -0.69 14.43
C VAL A 135 -12.10 -0.40 12.94
N VAL A 136 -13.24 -0.07 12.33
CA VAL A 136 -13.30 0.30 10.92
C VAL A 136 -12.77 1.71 10.77
N SER A 137 -11.89 1.93 9.79
CA SER A 137 -11.26 3.23 9.55
C SER A 137 -11.21 3.58 8.06
N LEU A 138 -11.41 4.86 7.76
CA LEU A 138 -11.16 5.52 6.48
C LEU A 138 -9.96 6.47 6.67
N TYR A 139 -8.98 6.41 5.77
CA TYR A 139 -7.76 7.21 5.88
C TYR A 139 -7.62 8.16 4.69
N PHE A 140 -7.12 9.35 4.96
CA PHE A 140 -6.73 10.32 3.95
C PHE A 140 -5.30 10.76 4.23
N VAL A 141 -4.36 10.26 3.43
CA VAL A 141 -2.94 10.63 3.56
C VAL A 141 -2.74 11.93 2.79
N ALA A 142 -2.44 13.01 3.51
CA ALA A 142 -2.26 14.33 2.91
C ALA A 142 -0.84 14.47 2.33
N SER A 143 -0.74 15.09 1.18
CA SER A 143 0.50 15.38 0.48
C SER A 143 0.43 16.77 -0.14
N PRO A 144 1.58 17.39 -0.46
CA PRO A 144 1.61 18.65 -1.19
C PRO A 144 0.74 18.58 -2.45
N PHE A 145 0.10 19.69 -2.80
CA PHE A 145 -0.78 19.75 -3.97
C PHE A 145 -0.07 19.28 -5.24
N MET A 146 -0.71 18.36 -5.96
CA MET A 146 -0.28 17.87 -7.24
C MET A 146 -1.15 18.48 -8.34
N SER A 147 -0.57 19.13 -9.34
CA SER A 147 -1.39 19.62 -10.47
C SER A 147 -2.03 18.43 -11.21
N ARG A 148 -3.17 18.65 -11.89
CA ARG A 148 -3.81 17.61 -12.73
C ARG A 148 -2.86 17.05 -13.79
N GLN A 149 -1.99 17.88 -14.35
CA GLN A 149 -0.99 17.45 -15.34
C GLN A 149 0.05 16.52 -14.70
N THR A 150 0.57 16.88 -13.52
CA THR A 150 1.52 16.04 -12.77
C THR A 150 0.87 14.74 -12.34
N PHE A 151 -0.38 14.78 -11.86
CA PHE A 151 -1.17 13.59 -11.53
C PHE A 151 -1.31 12.68 -12.75
N LYS A 152 -1.73 13.22 -13.90
CA LYS A 152 -1.89 12.43 -15.13
C LYS A 152 -0.58 11.77 -15.54
N ALA A 153 0.53 12.51 -15.52
CA ALA A 153 1.84 11.96 -15.85
C ALA A 153 2.27 10.84 -14.88
N ALA A 154 2.05 11.01 -13.58
CA ALA A 154 2.36 10.00 -12.57
C ALA A 154 1.48 8.74 -12.72
N ARG A 155 0.17 8.93 -12.93
CA ARG A 155 -0.78 7.85 -13.18
C ARG A 155 -0.44 7.07 -14.44
N ASP A 156 -0.17 7.76 -15.55
CA ASP A 156 0.15 7.13 -16.83
C ASP A 156 1.50 6.38 -16.75
N ARG A 157 2.48 6.92 -16.01
CA ARG A 157 3.73 6.22 -15.68
C ARG A 157 3.45 4.94 -14.89
N ASN A 158 2.64 5.00 -13.84
CA ASN A 158 2.26 3.82 -13.05
C ASN A 158 1.53 2.77 -13.89
N ALA A 159 0.61 3.19 -14.76
CA ALA A 159 -0.10 2.31 -15.68
C ALA A 159 0.88 1.62 -16.65
N ALA A 160 1.87 2.35 -17.16
CA ALA A 160 2.91 1.77 -18.02
C ALA A 160 3.80 0.76 -17.26
N LEU A 161 4.16 1.04 -16.01
CA LEU A 161 4.92 0.11 -15.16
C LEU A 161 4.13 -1.19 -14.91
N LEU A 162 2.83 -1.09 -14.60
CA LEU A 162 1.94 -2.25 -14.48
C LEU A 162 1.78 -3.00 -15.80
N GLY A 163 1.66 -2.27 -16.91
CA GLY A 163 1.59 -2.85 -18.26
C GLY A 163 2.80 -3.71 -18.60
N ARG A 164 4.01 -3.31 -18.19
CA ARG A 164 5.22 -4.13 -18.36
C ARG A 164 5.15 -5.46 -17.60
N ARG A 165 4.61 -5.45 -16.38
CA ARG A 165 4.41 -6.68 -15.58
C ARG A 165 3.42 -7.62 -16.25
N LEU A 166 2.27 -7.09 -16.66
CA LEU A 166 1.22 -7.84 -17.35
C LEU A 166 1.73 -8.45 -18.66
N GLN A 167 2.50 -7.67 -19.43
CA GLN A 167 3.08 -8.16 -20.68
C GLN A 167 4.07 -9.31 -20.44
N PHE A 168 4.94 -9.18 -19.43
CA PHE A 168 5.87 -10.25 -19.07
C PHE A 168 5.12 -11.51 -18.63
N GLU A 169 4.13 -11.36 -17.74
CA GLU A 169 3.30 -12.45 -17.24
C GLU A 169 2.63 -13.20 -18.40
N ARG A 170 1.94 -12.48 -19.28
CA ARG A 170 1.22 -13.06 -20.43
C ARG A 170 2.15 -13.74 -21.43
N LYS A 171 3.36 -13.24 -21.62
CA LYS A 171 4.34 -13.76 -22.58
C LYS A 171 5.12 -14.96 -22.05
N HIS A 172 5.41 -14.99 -20.75
CA HIS A 172 6.40 -15.90 -20.19
C HIS A 172 5.87 -16.81 -19.07
N LEU A 173 4.79 -16.42 -18.39
CA LEU A 173 4.29 -17.12 -17.20
C LEU A 173 2.85 -17.65 -17.36
N LYS A 174 2.24 -17.53 -18.54
CA LYS A 174 0.86 -17.94 -18.80
C LYS A 174 0.58 -19.41 -18.47
N GLU A 175 1.56 -20.28 -18.71
CA GLU A 175 1.46 -21.73 -18.52
C GLU A 175 2.00 -22.19 -17.16
N VAL A 176 2.61 -21.28 -16.39
CA VAL A 176 3.15 -21.60 -15.07
C VAL A 176 2.01 -21.68 -14.07
N GLU A 177 1.98 -22.77 -13.31
CA GLU A 177 0.97 -22.97 -12.27
C GLU A 177 1.01 -21.84 -11.23
N ARG A 178 -0.16 -21.47 -10.72
CA ARG A 178 -0.30 -20.38 -9.74
C ARG A 178 -1.38 -20.70 -8.72
N THR A 179 -1.15 -20.31 -7.47
CA THR A 179 -2.09 -20.51 -6.36
C THR A 179 -2.92 -19.27 -6.02
N TYR A 180 -2.64 -18.13 -6.68
CA TYR A 180 -3.31 -16.86 -6.41
C TYR A 180 -4.54 -16.65 -7.31
N LYS A 181 -5.65 -16.25 -6.67
CA LYS A 181 -6.94 -15.93 -7.31
C LYS A 181 -7.31 -14.44 -7.21
N GLY A 182 -6.37 -13.57 -6.85
CA GLY A 182 -6.61 -12.12 -6.78
C GLY A 182 -6.40 -11.42 -8.12
N GLY A 183 -6.25 -10.10 -8.08
CA GLY A 183 -6.15 -9.26 -9.29
C GLY A 183 -4.82 -9.39 -10.04
N GLU A 184 -4.84 -9.11 -11.35
CA GLU A 184 -3.63 -8.97 -12.15
C GLU A 184 -2.94 -7.61 -11.90
N PRO A 185 -1.60 -7.49 -12.05
CA PRO A 185 -0.66 -8.56 -12.35
C PRO A 185 -0.41 -9.46 -11.13
N ILE A 186 -0.16 -10.74 -11.38
CA ILE A 186 0.00 -11.74 -10.32
C ILE A 186 1.38 -11.58 -9.69
N PRO A 187 1.49 -11.55 -8.35
CA PRO A 187 2.77 -11.37 -7.71
C PRO A 187 3.70 -12.58 -7.93
N PRO A 188 5.03 -12.40 -8.04
CA PRO A 188 5.96 -13.48 -8.33
C PRO A 188 5.88 -14.67 -7.36
N TYR A 189 5.62 -14.40 -6.08
CA TYR A 189 5.54 -15.44 -5.04
C TYR A 189 4.33 -16.38 -5.18
N ALA A 190 3.37 -16.03 -6.04
CA ALA A 190 2.15 -16.81 -6.27
C ALA A 190 2.29 -17.87 -7.38
N PHE A 191 3.41 -17.88 -8.10
CA PHE A 191 3.70 -18.90 -9.11
C PHE A 191 4.43 -20.09 -8.48
N GLU A 192 4.16 -21.28 -9.00
CA GLU A 192 4.73 -22.55 -8.55
C GLU A 192 5.54 -23.18 -9.69
N PRO A 193 6.85 -22.91 -9.75
CA PRO A 193 7.69 -23.48 -10.79
C PRO A 193 7.87 -24.98 -10.58
N ARG A 194 7.69 -25.76 -11.64
CA ARG A 194 7.94 -27.21 -11.68
C ARG A 194 9.25 -27.54 -12.38
N THR A 195 9.81 -26.59 -13.13
CA THR A 195 11.07 -26.72 -13.87
C THR A 195 12.07 -25.62 -13.50
N GLU A 196 13.35 -25.87 -13.75
CA GLU A 196 14.41 -24.87 -13.56
C GLU A 196 14.18 -23.62 -14.43
N ARG A 197 13.71 -23.84 -15.67
CA ARG A 197 13.38 -22.75 -16.60
C ARG A 197 12.30 -21.82 -16.03
N GLU A 198 11.26 -22.38 -15.42
CA GLU A 198 10.20 -21.59 -14.77
C GLU A 198 10.74 -20.82 -13.57
N SER A 199 11.58 -21.45 -12.74
CA SER A 199 12.24 -20.78 -11.61
C SER A 199 13.06 -19.57 -12.07
N GLN A 200 13.79 -19.70 -13.18
CA GLN A 200 14.54 -18.58 -13.77
C GLN A 200 13.62 -17.47 -14.29
N LEU A 201 12.50 -17.82 -14.94
CA LEU A 201 11.52 -16.85 -15.44
C LEU A 201 10.83 -16.09 -14.29
N ILE A 202 10.43 -16.79 -13.23
CA ILE A 202 9.86 -16.18 -12.01
C ILE A 202 10.90 -15.28 -11.34
N GLY A 203 12.17 -15.69 -11.27
CA GLY A 203 13.25 -14.86 -10.76
C GLY A 203 13.38 -13.53 -11.52
N ARG A 204 13.42 -13.58 -12.86
CA ARG A 204 13.42 -12.38 -13.72
C ARG A 204 12.18 -11.52 -13.51
N TYR A 205 11.02 -12.16 -13.38
CA TYR A 205 9.76 -11.46 -13.11
C TYR A 205 9.76 -10.79 -11.74
N ALA A 206 10.40 -11.37 -10.72
CA ALA A 206 10.53 -10.75 -9.41
C ALA A 206 11.41 -9.49 -9.44
N PHE A 207 12.50 -9.50 -10.20
CA PHE A 207 13.29 -8.28 -10.44
C PHE A 207 12.48 -7.22 -11.21
N LEU A 208 11.71 -7.63 -12.22
CA LEU A 208 10.79 -6.73 -12.92
C LEU A 208 9.77 -6.15 -11.95
N TRP A 209 9.19 -6.97 -11.08
CA TRP A 209 8.20 -6.55 -10.08
C TRP A 209 8.77 -5.45 -9.19
N ILE A 210 9.95 -5.65 -8.60
CA ILE A 210 10.60 -4.66 -7.73
C ILE A 210 10.90 -3.35 -8.49
N SER A 211 11.44 -3.44 -9.71
CA SER A 211 11.79 -2.26 -10.52
C SER A 211 10.59 -1.51 -11.10
N THR A 212 9.38 -2.07 -11.01
CA THR A 212 8.14 -1.48 -11.55
C THR A 212 7.10 -1.22 -10.47
N ILE A 213 7.49 -1.12 -9.20
CA ILE A 213 6.58 -0.76 -8.09
C ILE A 213 5.94 0.59 -8.40
N PRO A 214 4.59 0.65 -8.55
CA PRO A 214 3.90 1.91 -8.74
C PRO A 214 4.13 2.82 -7.54
N GLN A 215 4.39 4.09 -7.82
CA GLN A 215 4.48 5.11 -6.78
C GLN A 215 3.08 5.42 -6.25
N PRO A 216 2.92 5.73 -4.95
CA PRO A 216 1.64 6.22 -4.45
C PRO A 216 1.28 7.52 -5.18
N VAL A 217 0.05 7.60 -5.69
CA VAL A 217 -0.47 8.77 -6.40
C VAL A 217 -1.77 9.17 -5.69
N PRO A 218 -1.97 10.45 -5.36
CA PRO A 218 -3.18 10.89 -4.69
C PRO A 218 -4.41 10.62 -5.54
N THR A 219 -5.53 10.31 -4.90
CA THR A 219 -6.80 10.03 -5.59
C THR A 219 -7.70 11.27 -5.66
N HIS A 220 -7.57 12.18 -4.68
CA HIS A 220 -8.37 13.39 -4.58
C HIS A 220 -7.53 14.62 -4.24
N HIS A 221 -8.10 15.81 -4.36
CA HIS A 221 -7.46 17.06 -4.01
C HIS A 221 -8.44 18.11 -3.48
N THR A 222 -7.89 19.12 -2.81
CA THR A 222 -8.51 20.44 -2.60
C THR A 222 -7.73 21.46 -3.42
N ASP A 223 -7.96 22.76 -3.19
CA ASP A 223 -7.19 23.83 -3.84
C ASP A 223 -5.71 23.86 -3.44
N HIS A 224 -5.35 23.11 -2.39
CA HIS A 224 -4.05 23.27 -1.72
C HIS A 224 -3.39 21.98 -1.27
N LEU A 225 -4.12 20.87 -1.20
CA LEU A 225 -3.59 19.59 -0.75
C LEU A 225 -4.06 18.47 -1.65
N SER A 226 -3.27 17.40 -1.69
CA SER A 226 -3.60 16.15 -2.37
C SER A 226 -3.76 15.03 -1.37
N PHE A 227 -4.73 14.15 -1.61
CA PHE A 227 -5.10 13.11 -0.68
C PHE A 227 -5.09 11.75 -1.35
N GLU A 228 -4.38 10.81 -0.75
CA GLU A 228 -4.59 9.38 -1.02
C GLU A 228 -5.68 8.88 -0.07
N MET A 229 -6.90 8.70 -0.61
CA MET A 229 -8.03 8.17 0.14
C MET A 229 -7.97 6.63 0.15
N HIS A 230 -7.88 6.03 1.33
CA HIS A 230 -7.86 4.58 1.54
C HIS A 230 -9.14 4.11 2.24
N ARG A 231 -10.05 3.55 1.45
CA ARG A 231 -11.15 2.71 1.96
C ARG A 231 -10.65 1.26 1.97
N PRO A 232 -10.56 0.58 3.12
CA PRO A 232 -10.11 -0.81 3.09
C PRO A 232 -11.15 -1.63 2.32
N GLY A 233 -10.76 -2.15 1.14
CA GLY A 233 -11.69 -2.63 0.12
C GLY A 233 -12.13 -4.09 0.26
N SER A 234 -11.84 -4.73 1.39
CA SER A 234 -11.89 -6.18 1.54
C SER A 234 -12.74 -6.64 2.72
N PHE A 235 -13.73 -5.85 3.13
CA PHE A 235 -14.56 -6.22 4.27
C PHE A 235 -16.02 -5.78 4.15
N LYS A 236 -16.89 -6.45 4.91
CA LYS A 236 -18.32 -6.15 5.07
C LYS A 236 -18.62 -5.89 6.54
N ILE A 237 -19.28 -4.77 6.83
CA ILE A 237 -19.79 -4.48 8.18
C ILE A 237 -21.16 -5.16 8.32
N HIS A 238 -21.32 -6.05 9.29
CA HIS A 238 -22.59 -6.76 9.50
C HIS A 238 -23.67 -5.89 10.16
N ASP A 239 -23.27 -4.88 10.92
CA ASP A 239 -24.19 -3.87 11.42
C ASP A 239 -24.65 -2.99 10.23
N ALA A 240 -25.89 -3.20 9.79
CA ALA A 240 -26.46 -2.52 8.63
C ALA A 240 -26.54 -1.00 8.81
N LYS A 241 -26.76 -0.51 10.05
CA LYS A 241 -26.78 0.93 10.33
C LYS A 241 -25.38 1.49 10.19
N LYS A 242 -24.38 0.82 10.77
CA LYS A 242 -22.97 1.25 10.69
C LYS A 242 -22.38 1.11 9.30
N SER A 243 -22.80 0.12 8.51
CA SER A 243 -22.45 0.03 7.10
C SER A 243 -22.93 1.27 6.34
N ARG A 244 -24.20 1.65 6.50
CA ARG A 244 -24.75 2.85 5.85
C ARG A 244 -24.06 4.13 6.31
N GLU A 245 -23.80 4.28 7.61
CA GLU A 245 -23.04 5.43 8.13
C GLU A 245 -21.63 5.48 7.51
N PHE A 246 -20.95 4.33 7.36
CA PHE A 246 -19.62 4.27 6.73
C PHE A 246 -19.66 4.66 5.25
N ASP A 247 -20.67 4.18 4.51
CA ASP A 247 -20.89 4.57 3.12
C ASP A 247 -21.19 6.06 3.00
N GLN A 248 -22.06 6.61 3.86
CA GLN A 248 -22.35 8.05 3.90
C GLN A 248 -21.12 8.91 4.20
N ILE A 249 -20.27 8.48 5.14
CA ILE A 249 -19.01 9.16 5.44
C ILE A 249 -18.11 9.17 4.20
N PHE A 250 -18.01 8.03 3.51
CA PHE A 250 -17.19 7.89 2.31
C PHE A 250 -17.70 8.81 1.19
N ASP A 251 -19.00 8.78 0.91
CA ASP A 251 -19.63 9.59 -0.14
C ASP A 251 -19.50 11.09 0.17
N ALA A 252 -19.79 11.51 1.42
CA ALA A 252 -19.61 12.90 1.83
C ALA A 252 -18.15 13.35 1.74
N SER A 253 -17.19 12.46 2.00
CA SER A 253 -15.77 12.77 1.84
C SER A 253 -15.40 12.96 0.37
N GLN A 254 -16.06 12.26 -0.57
CA GLN A 254 -15.89 12.45 -2.02
C GLN A 254 -16.55 13.72 -2.56
N GLU A 255 -17.49 14.33 -1.81
CA GLU A 255 -18.05 15.64 -2.13
C GLU A 255 -17.13 16.77 -1.67
N ILE A 256 -16.49 16.60 -0.49
CA ILE A 256 -15.54 17.57 0.06
C ILE A 256 -14.23 17.57 -0.74
N LEU A 257 -13.78 16.39 -1.19
CA LEU A 257 -12.53 16.23 -1.91
C LEU A 257 -12.79 16.02 -3.40
N VAL A 258 -12.16 16.82 -4.26
CA VAL A 258 -12.32 16.71 -5.72
C VAL A 258 -11.51 15.51 -6.23
N PRO A 259 -12.12 14.48 -6.84
CA PRO A 259 -11.37 13.38 -7.45
C PRO A 259 -10.56 13.91 -8.64
N TYR A 260 -9.29 13.50 -8.75
CA TYR A 260 -8.46 13.87 -9.90
C TYR A 260 -9.02 13.38 -11.25
N GLU A 261 -9.82 12.32 -11.22
CA GLU A 261 -10.38 11.68 -12.41
C GLU A 261 -11.70 12.30 -12.89
N LYS A 262 -12.37 13.15 -12.09
CA LYS A 262 -13.56 13.88 -12.57
C LYS A 262 -13.12 14.95 -13.58
N ARG A 263 -13.61 14.81 -14.82
CA ARG A 263 -13.51 15.89 -15.84
C ARG A 263 -14.33 17.10 -15.34
N PRO A 264 -13.86 18.33 -15.57
CA PRO A 264 -14.67 19.52 -15.31
C PRO A 264 -15.96 19.48 -16.14
#